data_AF-A0A9F5IX86-F1
#
_entry.id   AF-A0A9F5IX86-F1
#
_cell.length_a   1.000
_cell.length_b   1.000
_cell.length_c   1.000
_cell.angle_alpha   90.00
_cell.angle_beta   90.00
_cell.angle_gamma   90.00
#
_symmetry.space_group_name_H-M   'P 1'
#
loop_
_entity.id
_entity.type
_entity.pdbx_description
1 polymer ?
#
loop_
_entity_poly.entity_id
_entity_poly.type
_entity_poly.pdbx_seq_one_letter_code
_entity_poly.pdbx_strand_id
1 'polypeptide(L)'
;MKLTKAQYEEVVQFLAQVPPTRQSLRKLKEKFPSQSQSTLLSIFSQEYQKLIKRTHAKHHTPEATEAYYQRYLKGVIKNAASPVLLELANEVDFAPSLMARIVLERFLQEQDGSVPSKTLINSLLRDPSQIPDGVLAKQVYQCIVNDYCYGPLVDCIKHAIGYEHEVLLQEMLLERNISFLAEDQLRAKGYDKTPDFILEVPIV
;
A
#
# COMPACT_ATOMS: atom_id res chain seq x y z
N MET A 1 4.30 -0.34 -26.00
CA MET A 1 3.10 -0.69 -26.78
C MET A 1 1.87 -0.18 -26.03
N LYS A 2 0.93 0.52 -26.67
CA LYS A 2 -0.27 1.02 -25.99
C LYS A 2 -1.28 -0.14 -25.85
N LEU A 3 -1.74 -0.38 -24.62
CA LEU A 3 -2.71 -1.43 -24.30
C LEU A 3 -4.11 -0.96 -24.75
N THR A 4 -4.85 -1.78 -25.50
CA THR A 4 -6.20 -1.40 -25.95
C THR A 4 -7.20 -1.50 -24.80
N LYS A 5 -8.33 -0.79 -24.89
CA LYS A 5 -9.40 -0.87 -23.88
C LYS A 5 -9.90 -2.31 -23.67
N ALA A 6 -10.09 -3.06 -24.75
CA ALA A 6 -10.52 -4.46 -24.67
C ALA A 6 -9.49 -5.35 -23.95
N GLN A 7 -8.19 -5.15 -24.23
CA GLN A 7 -7.12 -5.87 -23.53
C GLN A 7 -7.09 -5.53 -22.03
N TYR A 8 -7.34 -4.26 -21.68
CA TYR A 8 -7.41 -3.83 -20.28
C TYR A 8 -8.59 -4.51 -19.57
N GLU A 9 -9.76 -4.49 -20.19
CA GLU A 9 -10.97 -5.10 -19.64
C GLU A 9 -10.81 -6.61 -19.43
N GLU A 10 -10.12 -7.31 -20.33
CA GLU A 10 -9.81 -8.73 -20.18
C GLU A 10 -8.91 -9.00 -18.96
N VAL A 11 -7.87 -8.18 -18.76
CA VAL A 11 -7.00 -8.26 -17.57
C VAL A 11 -7.80 -8.02 -16.28
N VAL A 12 -8.67 -7.02 -16.27
CA VAL A 12 -9.52 -6.71 -15.10
C VAL A 12 -10.51 -7.83 -14.80
N GLN A 13 -11.15 -8.40 -15.82
CA GLN A 13 -12.06 -9.53 -15.65
C GLN A 13 -11.35 -10.76 -15.09
N PHE A 14 -10.12 -11.02 -15.53
CA PHE A 14 -9.30 -12.08 -14.96
C PHE A 14 -8.95 -11.81 -13.49
N LEU A 15 -8.57 -10.58 -13.16
CA LEU A 15 -8.26 -10.19 -11.78
C LEU A 15 -9.44 -10.34 -10.82
N ALA A 16 -10.68 -10.13 -11.29
CA ALA A 16 -11.88 -10.34 -10.48
C ALA A 16 -12.09 -11.81 -10.05
N GLN A 17 -11.45 -12.76 -10.73
CA GLN A 17 -11.58 -14.19 -10.47
C GLN A 17 -10.43 -14.77 -9.63
N VAL A 18 -9.40 -13.96 -9.32
CA VAL A 18 -8.21 -14.41 -8.60
C VAL A 18 -8.12 -13.69 -7.26
N PRO A 19 -7.84 -14.39 -6.14
CA PRO A 19 -7.60 -13.73 -4.85
C PRO A 19 -6.53 -12.67 -4.98
N PRO A 20 -6.60 -11.50 -4.33
CA PRO A 20 -5.65 -10.42 -4.59
C PRO A 20 -4.31 -10.62 -3.83
N THR A 21 -3.56 -11.65 -4.21
CA THR A 21 -2.36 -12.13 -3.51
C THR A 21 -1.12 -12.13 -4.41
N ARG A 22 0.04 -12.49 -3.83
CA ARG A 22 1.32 -12.67 -4.57
C ARG A 22 1.17 -13.53 -5.81
N GLN A 23 0.34 -14.57 -5.70
CA GLN A 23 0.17 -15.57 -6.75
C GLN A 23 -0.53 -14.99 -7.98
N SER A 24 -1.26 -13.89 -7.82
CA SER A 24 -2.10 -13.30 -8.87
C SER A 24 -1.27 -12.58 -9.90
N LEU A 25 -0.18 -11.92 -9.50
CA LEU A 25 0.78 -11.33 -10.42
C LEU A 25 1.46 -12.41 -11.29
N ARG A 26 1.77 -13.57 -10.71
CA ARG A 26 2.34 -14.69 -11.47
C ARG A 26 1.34 -15.23 -12.48
N LYS A 27 0.10 -15.49 -12.03
CA LYS A 27 -1.00 -15.92 -12.91
C LYS A 27 -1.30 -14.92 -14.02
N LEU A 28 -1.23 -13.62 -13.73
CA LEU A 28 -1.36 -12.55 -14.73
C LEU A 28 -0.28 -12.63 -15.79
N LYS A 29 0.98 -12.80 -15.40
CA LYS A 29 2.11 -12.90 -16.33
C LYS A 29 2.02 -14.15 -17.21
N GLU A 30 1.56 -15.27 -16.65
CA GLU A 30 1.32 -16.51 -17.38
C GLU A 30 0.15 -16.36 -18.38
N LYS A 31 -0.92 -15.64 -18.02
CA LYS A 31 -2.10 -15.41 -18.85
C LYS A 31 -1.88 -14.37 -19.95
N PHE A 32 -1.11 -13.32 -19.68
CA PHE A 32 -0.87 -12.18 -20.57
C PHE A 32 0.62 -11.97 -20.86
N PRO A 33 1.33 -12.96 -21.44
CA PRO A 33 2.79 -12.90 -21.61
C PRO A 33 3.26 -11.83 -22.59
N SER A 34 2.37 -11.33 -23.46
CA SER A 34 2.68 -10.25 -24.39
C SER A 34 2.74 -8.86 -23.74
N GLN A 35 2.25 -8.73 -22.51
CA GLN A 35 2.26 -7.47 -21.78
C GLN A 35 3.47 -7.37 -20.86
N SER A 36 4.01 -6.16 -20.73
CA SER A 36 5.15 -5.94 -19.83
C SER A 36 4.73 -6.16 -18.37
N GLN A 37 5.68 -6.62 -17.57
CA GLN A 37 5.43 -6.87 -16.14
C GLN A 37 5.03 -5.59 -15.39
N SER A 38 5.62 -4.44 -15.74
CA SER A 38 5.25 -3.15 -15.16
C SER A 38 3.81 -2.76 -15.50
N THR A 39 3.36 -2.98 -16.74
CA THR A 39 1.97 -2.73 -17.15
C THR A 39 0.99 -3.58 -16.34
N LEU A 40 1.24 -4.88 -16.22
CA LEU A 40 0.37 -5.79 -15.46
C LEU A 40 0.34 -5.44 -13.98
N LEU A 41 1.48 -5.09 -13.40
CA LEU A 41 1.59 -4.66 -12.00
C LEU A 41 0.83 -3.34 -11.76
N SER A 42 0.92 -2.38 -12.68
CA SER A 42 0.16 -1.13 -12.60
C SER A 42 -1.35 -1.40 -12.61
N ILE A 43 -1.85 -2.22 -13.53
CA ILE A 43 -3.28 -2.60 -13.59
C ILE A 43 -3.69 -3.31 -12.30
N PHE A 44 -2.92 -4.30 -11.86
CA PHE A 44 -3.18 -5.02 -10.60
C PHE A 44 -3.26 -4.06 -9.41
N SER A 45 -2.27 -3.18 -9.24
CA SER A 45 -2.24 -2.24 -8.12
C SER A 45 -3.44 -1.29 -8.13
N GLN A 46 -3.90 -0.87 -9.32
CA GLN A 46 -5.05 0.01 -9.46
C GLN A 46 -6.35 -0.70 -9.10
N GLU A 47 -6.59 -1.91 -9.60
CA GLU A 47 -7.78 -2.69 -9.26
C GLU A 47 -7.78 -3.09 -7.78
N TYR A 48 -6.63 -3.45 -7.23
CA TYR A 48 -6.48 -3.74 -5.82
C TYR A 48 -6.81 -2.53 -4.95
N GLN A 49 -6.30 -1.35 -5.29
CA GLN A 49 -6.65 -0.12 -4.56
C GLN A 49 -8.14 0.20 -4.63
N LYS A 50 -8.79 -0.01 -5.79
CA LYS A 50 -10.24 0.16 -5.93
C LYS A 50 -11.00 -0.80 -5.02
N LEU A 51 -10.58 -2.06 -4.96
CA LEU A 51 -11.17 -3.07 -4.07
C LEU A 51 -11.05 -2.62 -2.60
N ILE A 52 -9.83 -2.33 -2.15
CA ILE A 52 -9.57 -1.93 -0.75
C ILE A 52 -10.35 -0.66 -0.38
N LYS A 53 -10.42 0.36 -1.25
CA LYS A 53 -11.21 1.57 -0.98
C LYS A 53 -12.70 1.27 -0.81
N ARG A 54 -13.27 0.35 -1.60
CA ARG A 54 -14.68 -0.05 -1.50
C ARG A 54 -14.97 -0.84 -0.22
N THR A 55 -14.02 -1.66 0.22
CA THR A 55 -14.18 -2.53 1.39
C THR A 55 -13.62 -1.94 2.68
N HIS A 56 -12.90 -0.82 2.64
CA HIS A 56 -12.19 -0.27 3.80
C HIS A 56 -13.09 -0.07 5.02
N ALA A 57 -14.27 0.54 4.83
CA ALA A 57 -15.16 0.89 5.92
C ALA A 57 -15.69 -0.35 6.70
N LYS A 58 -15.97 -1.46 6.00
CA LYS A 58 -16.49 -2.68 6.66
C LYS A 58 -15.46 -3.34 7.59
N HIS A 59 -14.17 -3.09 7.39
CA HIS A 59 -13.10 -3.67 8.22
C HIS A 59 -12.78 -2.85 9.47
N HIS A 60 -13.22 -1.59 9.53
CA HIS A 60 -12.90 -0.65 10.61
C HIS A 60 -14.06 -0.44 11.59
N THR A 61 -15.13 -1.24 11.51
CA THR A 61 -16.17 -1.18 12.54
C THR A 61 -15.63 -1.75 13.86
N PRO A 62 -16.13 -1.29 15.03
CA PRO A 62 -15.72 -1.85 16.31
C PRO A 62 -15.90 -3.36 16.39
N GLU A 63 -17.00 -3.88 15.84
CA GLU A 63 -17.32 -5.31 15.84
C GLU A 63 -16.34 -6.10 14.96
N ALA A 64 -16.02 -5.58 13.77
CA ALA A 64 -15.06 -6.23 12.87
C ALA A 64 -13.65 -6.23 13.48
N THR A 65 -13.23 -5.11 14.05
CA THR A 65 -11.93 -4.95 14.71
C THR A 65 -11.78 -5.94 15.86
N GLU A 66 -12.78 -6.03 16.74
CA GLU A 66 -12.77 -6.99 17.85
C GLU A 66 -12.80 -8.43 17.34
N ALA A 67 -13.60 -8.74 16.32
CA ALA A 67 -13.65 -10.07 15.73
C ALA A 67 -12.29 -10.49 15.15
N TYR A 68 -11.58 -9.59 14.44
CA TYR A 68 -10.24 -9.86 13.92
C TYR A 68 -9.23 -10.09 15.04
N TYR A 69 -9.27 -9.27 16.09
CA TYR A 69 -8.40 -9.42 17.25
C TYR A 69 -8.61 -10.77 17.95
N GLN A 70 -9.86 -11.16 18.19
CA GLN A 70 -10.19 -12.46 18.80
C GLN A 70 -9.79 -13.65 17.92
N ARG A 71 -9.96 -13.54 16.60
CA ARG A 71 -9.48 -14.57 15.65
C ARG A 71 -7.96 -14.69 15.67
N TYR A 72 -7.26 -13.56 15.73
CA TYR A 72 -5.81 -13.51 15.86
C TYR A 72 -5.34 -14.24 17.13
N LEU A 73 -5.88 -13.87 18.29
CA LEU A 73 -5.52 -14.49 19.57
C LEU A 73 -5.74 -16.01 19.55
N LYS A 74 -6.91 -16.47 19.07
CA LYS A 74 -7.22 -17.90 18.93
C LYS A 74 -6.25 -18.62 17.98
N GLY A 75 -5.89 -17.99 16.86
CA GLY A 75 -4.95 -18.55 15.89
C GLY A 75 -3.55 -18.69 16.47
N VAL A 76 -3.07 -17.67 17.18
CA VAL A 76 -1.74 -17.67 17.81
C VAL A 76 -1.66 -18.70 18.94
N ILE A 77 -2.71 -18.81 19.78
CA ILE A 77 -2.77 -19.84 20.84
C ILE A 77 -2.67 -21.25 20.25
N LYS A 78 -3.32 -21.48 19.10
CA LYS A 78 -3.27 -22.78 18.41
C LYS A 78 -1.89 -23.05 17.81
N ASN A 79 -1.30 -22.06 17.13
CA ASN A 79 0.03 -22.17 16.54
C ASN A 79 0.66 -20.79 16.31
N ALA A 80 1.53 -20.35 17.22
CA ALA A 80 2.22 -19.06 17.13
C ALA A 80 3.16 -18.93 15.91
N ALA A 81 3.57 -20.04 15.29
CA ALA A 81 4.43 -20.03 14.11
C ALA A 81 3.66 -19.87 12.79
N SER A 82 2.34 -20.11 12.79
CA SER A 82 1.49 -19.96 11.60
C SER A 82 1.27 -18.47 11.25
N PRO A 83 1.19 -18.08 9.97
CA PRO A 83 1.03 -16.68 9.56
C PRO A 83 -0.43 -16.20 9.68
N VAL A 84 -0.98 -16.25 10.90
CA VAL A 84 -2.39 -15.99 11.24
C VAL A 84 -2.91 -14.67 10.65
N LEU A 85 -2.17 -13.57 10.77
CA LEU A 85 -2.64 -12.26 10.27
C LEU A 85 -2.69 -12.20 8.75
N LEU A 86 -1.73 -12.83 8.07
CA LEU A 86 -1.68 -12.89 6.62
C LEU A 86 -2.82 -13.76 6.08
N GLU A 87 -3.07 -14.91 6.70
CA GLU A 87 -4.20 -15.78 6.37
C GLU A 87 -5.53 -15.06 6.56
N LEU A 88 -5.70 -14.41 7.71
CA LEU A 88 -6.90 -13.63 8.03
C LEU A 88 -7.15 -12.54 6.99
N ALA A 89 -6.12 -11.80 6.58
CA ALA A 89 -6.23 -10.76 5.56
C ALA A 89 -6.67 -11.33 4.20
N ASN A 90 -6.09 -12.46 3.79
CA ASN A 90 -6.43 -13.12 2.53
C ASN A 90 -7.86 -13.68 2.53
N GLU A 91 -8.33 -14.23 3.64
CA GLU A 91 -9.70 -14.77 3.75
C GLU A 91 -10.79 -13.71 3.58
N VAL A 92 -10.51 -12.46 3.97
CA VAL A 92 -11.49 -11.36 3.92
C VAL A 92 -11.23 -10.38 2.78
N ASP A 93 -10.35 -10.75 1.84
CA ASP A 93 -9.90 -9.95 0.69
C ASP A 93 -9.44 -8.53 1.10
N PHE A 94 -8.62 -8.46 2.15
CA PHE A 94 -8.10 -7.20 2.69
C PHE A 94 -6.57 -7.14 2.64
N ALA A 95 -6.03 -5.92 2.74
CA ALA A 95 -4.60 -5.71 2.66
C ALA A 95 -3.89 -6.23 3.92
N PRO A 96 -2.87 -7.11 3.80
CA PRO A 96 -2.16 -7.65 4.95
C PRO A 96 -1.62 -6.58 5.89
N SER A 97 -1.04 -5.49 5.36
CA SER A 97 -0.51 -4.41 6.19
C SER A 97 -1.61 -3.62 6.90
N LEU A 98 -2.80 -3.49 6.28
CA LEU A 98 -3.94 -2.85 6.93
C LEU A 98 -4.58 -3.77 7.98
N MET A 99 -4.64 -5.08 7.75
CA MET A 99 -5.07 -6.06 8.75
C MET A 99 -4.13 -6.02 9.98
N ALA A 100 -2.82 -6.02 9.73
CA ALA A 100 -1.81 -5.88 10.77
C ALA A 100 -1.97 -4.57 11.55
N ARG A 101 -2.29 -3.46 10.87
CA ARG A 101 -2.60 -2.18 11.51
C ARG A 101 -3.79 -2.28 12.47
N ILE A 102 -4.91 -2.87 12.02
CA ILE A 102 -6.12 -3.01 12.85
C ILE A 102 -5.83 -3.79 14.13
N VAL A 103 -5.15 -4.94 13.99
CA VAL A 103 -4.80 -5.79 15.15
C VAL A 103 -3.81 -5.11 16.08
N LEU A 104 -2.79 -4.42 15.53
CA LEU A 104 -1.80 -3.69 16.32
C LEU A 104 -2.45 -2.53 17.10
N GLU A 105 -3.33 -1.77 16.46
CA GLU A 105 -4.06 -0.67 17.11
C GLU A 105 -4.91 -1.19 18.28
N ARG A 106 -5.64 -2.30 18.08
CA ARG A 106 -6.46 -2.91 19.13
C ARG A 106 -5.63 -3.52 20.27
N PHE A 107 -4.47 -4.11 19.96
CA PHE A 107 -3.52 -4.65 20.93
C PHE A 107 -2.96 -3.55 21.85
N LEU A 108 -2.52 -2.43 21.28
CA LEU A 108 -2.00 -1.29 22.06
C LEU A 108 -3.10 -0.66 22.92
N GLN A 109 -4.32 -0.55 22.38
CA GLN A 109 -5.46 -0.07 23.14
C GLN A 109 -5.79 -0.96 24.35
N GLU A 110 -5.58 -2.28 24.24
CA GLU A 110 -5.74 -3.22 25.36
C GLU A 110 -4.69 -3.01 26.46
N GLN A 111 -3.44 -2.72 26.09
CA GLN A 111 -2.36 -2.53 27.05
C GLN A 111 -2.43 -1.18 27.76
N ASP A 112 -2.64 -0.10 27.01
CA ASP A 112 -2.55 1.28 27.53
C ASP A 112 -3.91 1.87 27.93
N GLY A 113 -5.02 1.18 27.62
CA GLY A 113 -6.39 1.63 27.89
C GLY A 113 -6.84 2.88 27.11
N SER A 114 -6.01 3.38 26.19
CA SER A 114 -6.26 4.59 25.40
C SER A 114 -6.04 4.32 23.91
N VAL A 115 -6.63 5.17 23.06
CA VAL A 115 -6.47 5.04 21.60
C VAL A 115 -5.03 5.43 21.22
N PRO A 116 -4.24 4.53 20.63
CA PRO A 116 -2.86 4.82 20.28
C PRO A 116 -2.77 5.89 19.18
N SER A 117 -1.73 6.72 19.23
CA SER A 117 -1.52 7.75 18.21
C SER A 117 -1.18 7.14 16.85
N LYS A 118 -1.65 7.77 15.77
CA LYS A 118 -1.32 7.35 14.39
C LYS A 118 0.19 7.33 14.14
N THR A 119 0.92 8.27 14.74
CA THR A 119 2.38 8.35 14.65
C THR A 119 3.06 7.13 15.26
N LEU A 120 2.61 6.70 16.44
CA LEU A 120 3.11 5.50 17.10
C LEU A 120 2.84 4.26 16.24
N ILE A 121 1.60 4.05 15.79
CA ILE A 121 1.24 2.91 14.95
C ILE A 121 2.11 2.87 13.69
N ASN A 122 2.27 4.01 13.00
CA ASN A 122 3.09 4.09 11.79
C ASN A 122 4.57 3.79 12.08
N SER A 123 5.09 4.21 13.24
CA SER A 123 6.47 3.91 13.63
C SER A 123 6.68 2.41 13.86
N LEU A 124 5.75 1.73 14.53
CA LEU A 124 5.80 0.29 14.80
C LEU A 124 5.57 -0.54 13.53
N LEU A 125 4.78 -0.05 12.58
CA LEU A 125 4.65 -0.71 11.27
C LEU A 125 5.93 -0.53 10.43
N ARG A 126 6.65 0.58 10.56
CA ARG A 126 7.94 0.77 9.89
C ARG A 126 9.05 -0.09 10.52
N ASP A 127 9.03 -0.22 11.84
CA ASP A 127 9.94 -1.09 12.58
C ASP A 127 9.18 -2.03 13.54
N PRO A 128 8.72 -3.19 13.04
CA PRO A 128 8.00 -4.17 13.85
C PRO A 128 8.81 -4.74 15.01
N SER A 129 10.14 -4.59 15.03
CA SER A 129 10.99 -5.09 16.11
C SER A 129 10.76 -4.35 17.44
N GLN A 130 10.17 -3.15 17.38
CA GLN A 130 9.81 -2.35 18.55
C GLN A 130 8.49 -2.80 19.20
N ILE A 131 7.76 -3.75 18.60
CA ILE A 131 6.52 -4.27 19.18
C ILE A 131 6.88 -5.18 20.37
N PRO A 132 6.35 -4.92 21.58
CA PRO A 132 6.72 -5.70 22.78
C PRO A 132 6.40 -7.19 22.68
N ASP A 133 5.28 -7.53 22.04
CA ASP A 133 4.91 -8.92 21.78
C ASP A 133 5.66 -9.46 20.55
N GLY A 134 6.64 -10.34 20.80
CA GLY A 134 7.49 -10.89 19.75
C GLY A 134 6.76 -11.79 18.73
N VAL A 135 5.57 -12.30 19.05
CA VAL A 135 4.75 -13.06 18.10
C VAL A 135 4.05 -12.08 17.16
N LEU A 136 3.40 -11.05 17.69
CA LEU A 136 2.76 -9.97 16.95
C LEU A 136 3.78 -9.26 16.06
N ALA A 137 4.98 -8.97 16.57
CA ALA A 137 6.08 -8.41 15.78
C ALA A 137 6.36 -9.21 14.50
N LYS A 138 6.46 -10.55 14.62
CA LYS A 138 6.68 -11.46 13.48
C LYS A 138 5.49 -11.48 12.53
N GLN A 139 4.26 -11.48 13.05
CA GLN A 139 3.04 -11.49 12.25
C GLN A 139 2.88 -10.19 11.44
N VAL A 140 3.11 -9.05 12.10
CA VAL A 140 3.12 -7.73 11.46
C VAL A 140 4.20 -7.66 10.37
N TYR A 141 5.41 -8.13 10.67
CA TYR A 141 6.48 -8.21 9.68
C TYR A 141 6.11 -9.08 8.46
N GLN A 142 5.51 -10.25 8.68
CA GLN A 142 5.04 -11.13 7.59
C GLN A 142 3.99 -10.44 6.73
N CYS A 143 3.04 -9.71 7.33
CA CYS A 143 2.06 -8.93 6.59
C CYS A 143 2.73 -7.83 5.75
N ILE A 144 3.68 -7.08 6.31
CA ILE A 144 4.41 -6.02 5.60
C ILE A 144 5.16 -6.57 4.39
N VAL A 145 5.89 -7.68 4.57
CA VAL A 145 6.70 -8.28 3.50
C VAL A 145 5.82 -8.88 2.41
N ASN A 146 4.58 -9.28 2.71
CA ASN A 146 3.66 -9.88 1.73
C ASN A 146 2.65 -8.91 1.12
N ASP A 147 2.54 -7.68 1.62
CA ASP A 147 1.69 -6.65 1.06
C ASP A 147 2.31 -6.04 -0.21
N TYR A 148 1.48 -5.77 -1.22
CA TYR A 148 1.92 -5.25 -2.52
C TYR A 148 1.58 -3.79 -2.77
N CYS A 149 0.73 -3.19 -1.95
CA CYS A 149 0.08 -1.93 -2.30
C CYS A 149 -0.06 -0.94 -1.15
N TYR A 150 -0.08 -1.39 0.11
CA TYR A 150 -0.39 -0.54 1.28
C TYR A 150 0.63 -0.67 2.43
N GLY A 151 1.64 -1.53 2.28
CA GLY A 151 2.68 -1.70 3.29
C GLY A 151 3.77 -0.62 3.24
N PRO A 152 4.52 -0.41 4.33
CA PRO A 152 5.57 0.60 4.42
C PRO A 152 6.68 0.39 3.37
N LEU A 153 7.02 -0.86 3.03
CA LEU A 153 7.99 -1.16 1.97
C LEU A 153 7.52 -0.63 0.61
N VAL A 154 6.24 -0.82 0.31
CA VAL A 154 5.65 -0.39 -0.96
C VAL A 154 5.56 1.13 -1.01
N ASP A 155 5.22 1.76 0.11
CA ASP A 155 5.18 3.22 0.21
C ASP A 155 6.58 3.83 0.02
N CYS A 156 7.63 3.20 0.59
CA CYS A 156 9.01 3.59 0.32
C CYS A 156 9.38 3.47 -1.16
N ILE A 157 9.00 2.37 -1.82
CA ILE A 157 9.26 2.17 -3.26
C ILE A 157 8.55 3.25 -4.08
N LYS A 158 7.25 3.50 -3.82
CA LYS A 158 6.49 4.53 -4.54
C LYS A 158 7.09 5.92 -4.34
N HIS A 159 7.50 6.25 -3.11
CA HIS A 159 8.11 7.53 -2.81
C HIS A 159 9.44 7.71 -3.54
N ALA A 160 10.30 6.69 -3.52
CA ALA A 160 11.58 6.72 -4.24
C ALA A 160 11.40 6.88 -5.74
N ILE A 161 10.45 6.13 -6.34
CA ILE A 161 10.13 6.25 -7.77
C ILE A 161 9.56 7.63 -8.10
N GLY A 162 8.67 8.17 -7.27
CA GLY A 162 8.12 9.51 -7.45
C GLY A 162 9.21 10.58 -7.45
N TYR A 163 10.08 10.52 -6.44
CA TYR A 163 11.21 11.43 -6.32
C TYR A 163 12.19 11.33 -7.50
N GLU A 164 12.52 10.12 -7.95
CA GLU A 164 13.38 9.92 -9.12
C GLU A 164 12.76 10.55 -10.38
N HIS A 165 11.44 10.40 -10.58
CA HIS A 165 10.75 11.04 -11.70
C HIS A 165 10.71 12.56 -11.60
N GLU A 166 10.58 13.13 -10.39
CA GLU A 166 10.67 14.57 -10.16
C GLU A 166 12.06 15.09 -10.54
N VAL A 167 13.12 14.41 -10.12
CA VAL A 167 14.51 14.77 -10.48
C VAL A 167 14.73 14.71 -12.00
N LEU A 168 14.31 13.63 -12.65
CA LEU A 168 14.42 13.49 -14.11
C LEU A 168 13.65 14.59 -14.85
N LEU A 169 12.44 14.92 -14.40
CA LEU A 169 11.64 15.99 -14.99
C LEU A 169 12.33 17.35 -14.82
N GLN A 170 12.93 17.61 -13.66
CA GLN A 170 13.71 18.81 -13.41
C GLN A 170 14.88 18.94 -14.39
N GLU A 171 15.67 17.89 -14.54
CA GLU A 171 16.80 17.84 -15.49
C GLU A 171 16.32 18.12 -16.92
N MET A 172 15.23 17.49 -17.35
CA MET A 172 14.65 17.68 -18.67
C MET A 172 14.19 19.12 -18.94
N LEU A 173 13.67 19.82 -17.93
CA LEU A 173 13.27 21.23 -18.03
C LEU A 173 14.50 22.13 -18.15
N LEU A 174 15.53 21.88 -17.34
CA LEU A 174 16.81 22.61 -17.38
C LEU A 174 17.53 22.43 -18.72
N GLU A 175 17.64 21.19 -19.22
CA GLU A 175 18.25 20.88 -20.53
C GLU A 175 17.57 21.60 -21.69
N ARG A 176 16.25 21.82 -21.59
CA ARG A 176 15.45 22.52 -22.60
C ARG A 176 15.40 24.03 -22.38
N ASN A 177 16.10 24.56 -21.38
CA ASN A 177 16.05 25.96 -20.96
C ASN A 177 14.61 26.46 -20.71
N ILE A 178 13.75 25.60 -20.15
CA ILE A 178 12.39 25.97 -19.77
C ILE A 178 12.44 26.52 -18.34
N SER A 179 11.91 27.72 -18.13
CA SER A 179 11.90 28.36 -16.81
C SER A 179 10.76 27.82 -15.94
N PHE A 180 11.07 27.44 -14.70
CA PHE A 180 10.11 26.86 -13.77
C PHE A 180 10.42 27.20 -12.30
N LEU A 181 9.40 27.09 -11.45
CA LEU A 181 9.49 27.12 -9.99
C LEU A 181 9.28 25.72 -9.44
N ALA A 182 10.22 25.25 -8.61
CA ALA A 182 10.13 23.98 -7.91
C ALA A 182 9.29 24.10 -6.61
N GLU A 183 8.88 22.95 -6.08
CA GLU A 183 8.00 22.83 -4.91
C GLU A 183 8.48 23.64 -3.68
N ASP A 184 9.78 23.60 -3.39
CA ASP A 184 10.42 24.30 -2.27
C ASP A 184 10.32 25.82 -2.41
N GLN A 185 10.51 26.34 -3.63
CA GLN A 185 10.38 27.76 -3.95
C GLN A 185 8.92 28.21 -3.84
N LEU A 186 7.97 27.37 -4.26
CA LEU A 186 6.54 27.66 -4.11
C LEU A 186 6.14 27.69 -2.64
N ARG A 187 6.64 26.75 -1.84
CA ARG A 187 6.39 26.71 -0.39
C ARG A 187 6.98 27.95 0.29
N ALA A 188 8.19 28.38 -0.10
CA ALA A 188 8.80 29.61 0.41
C ALA A 188 8.03 30.88 0.02
N LYS A 189 7.38 30.87 -1.15
CA LYS A 189 6.48 31.96 -1.61
C LYS A 189 5.09 31.93 -0.96
N GLY A 190 4.80 30.95 -0.09
CA GLY A 190 3.54 30.87 0.64
C GLY A 190 2.38 30.27 -0.16
N TYR A 191 2.65 29.49 -1.20
CA TYR A 191 1.59 28.77 -1.91
C TYR A 191 1.03 27.62 -1.07
N ASP A 192 -0.28 27.58 -0.90
CA ASP A 192 -0.98 26.47 -0.20
C ASP A 192 -0.94 25.14 -0.96
N LYS A 193 -0.83 25.21 -2.29
CA LYS A 193 -0.68 24.05 -3.17
C LYS A 193 0.62 24.17 -3.95
N THR A 194 1.44 23.15 -3.86
CA THR A 194 2.75 23.10 -4.48
C THR A 194 2.77 21.93 -5.48
N PRO A 195 2.40 22.14 -6.74
CA PRO A 195 2.72 21.15 -7.77
C PRO A 195 4.25 20.98 -7.85
N ASP A 196 4.70 19.85 -8.39
CA ASP A 196 6.14 19.51 -8.46
C ASP A 196 6.94 20.62 -9.18
N PHE A 197 6.40 21.13 -10.29
CA PHE A 197 6.93 22.27 -11.03
C PHE A 197 5.82 23.18 -11.57
N ILE A 198 5.99 24.50 -11.45
CA ILE A 198 5.18 25.51 -12.15
C ILE A 198 6.06 26.14 -13.23
N LEU A 199 5.66 26.03 -14.49
CA LEU A 199 6.34 26.75 -15.57
C LEU A 199 6.08 28.25 -15.43
N GLU A 200 7.14 29.05 -15.44
CA GLU A 200 7.01 30.50 -15.35
C GLU A 200 6.47 31.11 -16.65
N VAL A 201 6.74 30.44 -17.77
CA VAL A 201 6.22 30.80 -19.09
C VAL A 201 5.34 29.67 -19.60
N PRO A 202 4.06 29.93 -19.96
CA PRO A 202 3.21 28.90 -20.54
C PRO A 202 3.74 28.46 -21.89
N ILE A 203 3.70 27.15 -22.14
CA ILE A 203 3.99 26.57 -23.46
C ILE A 203 2.70 26.67 -24.28
N VAL A 204 2.75 27.43 -25.38
CA VAL A 204 1.62 27.65 -26.30
C VAL A 204 1.69 26.67 -27.47
#